data_AF-A0A962C7L3-F1
#
_entry.id   AF-A0A962C7L3-F1
#
_cell.length_a   1.000
_cell.length_b   1.000
_cell.length_c   1.000
_cell.angle_alpha   90.00
_cell.angle_beta   90.00
_cell.angle_gamma   90.00
#
_symmetry.space_group_name_H-M   'P 1'
#
loop_
_entity.id
_entity.type
_entity.pdbx_description
1 polymer ?
#
loop_
_entity_poly.entity_id
_entity_poly.type
_entity_poly.pdbx_seq_one_letter_code
_entity_poly.pdbx_strand_id
1 'polypeptide(L)'
;LSTAIAAVSNAENVADAYAAAVEGMGGDYERREALLALIHARGFGAKASRQVLASLGGVDSDHESSEVLVQLAQVMPNDPALIERYRAVARTLSDFERAEAERALDRFSL
;
A
#
# COMPACT_ATOMS: atom_id res chain seq x y z
N LEU A 1 1.80 24.34 -18.23
CA LEU A 1 1.85 22.95 -18.71
C LEU A 1 2.58 22.03 -17.72
N SER A 2 3.80 22.36 -17.26
CA SER A 2 4.55 21.53 -16.30
C SER A 2 3.82 21.27 -14.97
N THR A 3 3.12 22.27 -14.41
CA THR A 3 2.36 22.13 -13.15
C THR A 3 1.13 21.22 -13.27
N ALA A 4 0.47 21.20 -14.45
CA ALA A 4 -0.69 20.36 -14.70
C ALA A 4 -0.29 18.89 -14.93
N ILE A 5 0.83 18.66 -15.64
CA ILE A 5 1.42 17.32 -15.77
C ILE A 5 1.91 16.82 -14.39
N ALA A 6 2.56 17.67 -13.60
CA ALA A 6 2.95 17.34 -12.23
C ALA A 6 1.74 17.11 -11.29
N ALA A 7 0.59 17.73 -11.52
CA ALA A 7 -0.61 17.43 -10.77
C ALA A 7 -1.19 16.07 -11.17
N VAL A 8 -1.15 15.69 -12.45
CA VAL A 8 -1.57 14.35 -12.92
C VAL A 8 -0.59 13.25 -12.48
N SER A 9 0.71 13.56 -12.34
CA SER A 9 1.76 12.65 -11.85
C SER A 9 1.93 12.67 -10.32
N ASN A 10 0.83 12.79 -9.57
CA ASN A 10 0.81 12.67 -8.12
C ASN A 10 0.03 11.40 -7.74
N ALA A 11 0.66 10.51 -6.96
CA ALA A 11 0.08 9.27 -6.48
C ALA A 11 -1.34 9.45 -5.88
N GLU A 12 -1.58 10.52 -5.11
CA GLU A 12 -2.89 10.79 -4.52
C GLU A 12 -4.00 11.02 -5.56
N ASN A 13 -3.65 11.63 -6.70
CA ASN A 13 -4.62 11.94 -7.74
C ASN A 13 -4.98 10.72 -8.59
N VAL A 14 -4.04 9.78 -8.73
CA VAL A 14 -4.23 8.57 -9.56
C VAL A 14 -4.58 7.32 -8.75
N ALA A 15 -4.52 7.38 -7.41
CA ALA A 15 -4.67 6.21 -6.54
C ALA A 15 -5.88 5.32 -6.85
N ASP A 16 -7.06 5.91 -7.10
CA ASP A 16 -8.28 5.14 -7.36
C ASP A 16 -8.22 4.42 -8.72
N ALA A 17 -7.75 5.12 -9.76
CA ALA A 17 -7.59 4.54 -11.10
C ALA A 17 -6.47 3.49 -11.11
N TYR A 18 -5.43 3.69 -10.31
CA TYR A 18 -4.33 2.75 -10.16
C TYR A 18 -4.81 1.47 -9.45
N ALA A 19 -5.56 1.60 -8.36
CA ALA A 19 -6.15 0.45 -7.65
C ALA A 19 -7.07 -0.37 -8.56
N ALA A 20 -7.93 0.28 -9.35
CA ALA A 20 -8.78 -0.41 -10.32
C ALA A 20 -7.96 -1.16 -11.40
N ALA A 21 -6.81 -0.64 -11.79
CA ALA A 21 -5.91 -1.34 -12.71
C ALA A 21 -5.27 -2.58 -12.08
N VAL A 22 -4.86 -2.49 -10.80
CA VAL A 22 -4.31 -3.62 -10.02
C VAL A 22 -5.35 -4.75 -9.90
N GLU A 23 -6.62 -4.43 -9.67
CA GLU A 23 -7.70 -5.42 -9.58
C GLU A 23 -7.87 -6.27 -10.85
N GLY A 24 -7.50 -5.73 -12.02
CA GLY A 24 -7.55 -6.44 -13.30
C GLY A 24 -6.31 -7.33 -13.59
N MET A 25 -5.28 -7.32 -12.74
CA MET A 25 -4.05 -8.07 -12.96
C MET A 25 -4.21 -9.55 -12.59
N GLY A 26 -3.56 -10.43 -13.35
CA GLY A 26 -3.79 -11.88 -13.26
C GLY A 26 -3.07 -12.60 -12.13
N GLY A 27 -2.01 -12.02 -11.56
CA GLY A 27 -1.19 -12.68 -10.54
C GLY A 27 -0.80 -11.75 -9.39
N ASP A 28 -0.58 -12.34 -8.22
CA ASP A 28 -0.24 -11.63 -6.99
C ASP A 28 1.12 -10.94 -7.08
N TYR A 29 2.08 -11.56 -7.77
CA TYR A 29 3.39 -10.95 -8.03
C TYR A 29 3.25 -9.64 -8.81
N GLU A 30 2.48 -9.63 -9.90
CA GLU A 30 2.26 -8.40 -10.68
C GLU A 30 1.49 -7.35 -9.87
N ARG A 31 0.53 -7.77 -9.05
CA ARG A 31 -0.19 -6.89 -8.13
C ARG A 31 0.75 -6.26 -7.12
N ARG A 32 1.65 -7.04 -6.51
CA ARG A 32 2.69 -6.53 -5.60
C ARG A 32 3.55 -5.50 -6.31
N GLU A 33 4.15 -5.84 -7.45
CA GLU A 33 5.05 -4.93 -8.18
C GLU A 33 4.36 -3.59 -8.53
N ALA A 34 3.10 -3.65 -8.95
CA ALA A 34 2.30 -2.46 -9.22
C ALA A 34 2.04 -1.63 -7.95
N LEU A 35 1.66 -2.27 -6.84
CA LEU A 35 1.43 -1.56 -5.58
C LEU A 35 2.72 -0.94 -5.03
N LEU A 36 3.86 -1.62 -5.15
CA LEU A 36 5.18 -1.08 -4.80
C LEU A 36 5.54 0.13 -5.67
N ALA A 37 5.22 0.09 -6.97
CA ALA A 37 5.44 1.25 -7.85
C ALA A 37 4.58 2.45 -7.42
N LEU A 38 3.33 2.24 -6.97
CA LEU A 38 2.50 3.32 -6.42
C LEU A 38 3.07 3.88 -5.11
N ILE A 39 3.52 3.02 -4.19
CA ILE A 39 4.16 3.40 -2.92
C ILE A 39 5.35 4.34 -3.15
N HIS A 40 6.17 4.08 -4.18
CA HIS A 40 7.34 4.89 -4.51
C HIS A 40 7.03 6.11 -5.39
N ALA A 41 5.78 6.31 -5.80
CA ALA A 41 5.41 7.41 -6.68
C ALA A 41 5.43 8.76 -5.94
N ARG A 42 5.78 9.83 -6.67
CA ARG A 42 5.82 11.18 -6.12
C ARG A 42 4.45 11.59 -5.60
N GLY A 43 4.43 12.17 -4.40
CA GLY A 43 3.21 12.65 -3.76
C GLY A 43 2.39 11.56 -3.08
N PHE A 44 2.92 10.35 -2.90
CA PHE A 44 2.30 9.31 -2.08
C PHE A 44 1.94 9.83 -0.69
N GLY A 45 0.70 9.56 -0.25
CA GLY A 45 0.16 10.09 0.99
C GLY A 45 -1.03 9.26 1.49
N ALA A 46 -1.95 9.91 2.19
CA ALA A 46 -3.01 9.22 2.91
C ALA A 46 -4.01 8.52 1.97
N LYS A 47 -4.40 9.14 0.85
CA LYS A 47 -5.36 8.52 -0.08
C LYS A 47 -4.73 7.32 -0.79
N ALA A 48 -3.51 7.46 -1.28
CA ALA A 48 -2.78 6.37 -1.91
C ALA A 48 -2.53 5.22 -0.92
N SER A 49 -2.19 5.53 0.33
CA SER A 49 -2.07 4.53 1.40
C SER A 49 -3.38 3.76 1.62
N ARG A 50 -4.53 4.45 1.65
CA ARG A 50 -5.85 3.77 1.76
C ARG A 50 -6.12 2.85 0.58
N GLN A 51 -5.77 3.27 -0.63
CA GLN A 51 -6.00 2.46 -1.82
C GLN A 51 -5.08 1.24 -1.87
N VAL A 52 -3.81 1.37 -1.49
CA VAL A 52 -2.91 0.21 -1.34
C VAL A 52 -3.49 -0.81 -0.37
N LEU A 53 -3.93 -0.37 0.82
CA LEU A 53 -4.53 -1.24 1.82
C LEU A 53 -5.85 -1.89 1.35
N ALA A 54 -6.62 -1.20 0.52
CA ALA A 54 -7.84 -1.76 -0.07
C ALA A 54 -7.52 -2.82 -1.13
N SER A 55 -6.56 -2.56 -2.01
CA SER A 55 -6.16 -3.48 -3.09
C SER A 55 -5.59 -4.81 -2.57
N LEU A 56 -4.97 -4.81 -1.39
CA LEU A 56 -4.49 -6.04 -0.75
C LEU A 56 -5.60 -7.06 -0.43
N GLY A 57 -6.87 -6.64 -0.37
CA GLY A 57 -7.99 -7.57 -0.22
C GLY A 57 -8.22 -8.50 -1.42
N GLY A 58 -7.54 -8.24 -2.55
CA GLY A 58 -7.56 -9.10 -3.73
C GLY A 58 -6.19 -9.69 -4.08
N VAL A 59 -5.27 -9.79 -3.10
CA VAL A 59 -3.99 -10.50 -3.22
C VAL A 59 -4.09 -11.75 -2.35
N ASP A 60 -3.97 -12.93 -2.96
CA ASP A 60 -4.19 -14.20 -2.23
C ASP A 60 -2.93 -14.67 -1.48
N SER A 61 -1.74 -14.28 -1.96
CA SER A 61 -0.46 -14.62 -1.34
C SER A 61 -0.15 -13.75 -0.12
N ASP A 62 0.00 -14.40 1.04
CA ASP A 62 0.40 -13.76 2.30
C ASP A 62 1.78 -13.10 2.19
N HIS A 63 2.71 -13.74 1.49
CA HIS A 63 4.06 -13.23 1.28
C HIS A 63 4.04 -11.93 0.46
N GLU A 64 3.29 -11.92 -0.65
CA GLU A 64 3.17 -10.75 -1.52
C GLU A 64 2.50 -9.58 -0.76
N SER A 65 1.44 -9.88 0.02
CA SER A 65 0.78 -8.89 0.87
C SER A 65 1.69 -8.32 1.97
N SER A 66 2.47 -9.18 2.62
CA SER A 66 3.47 -8.79 3.62
C SER A 66 4.49 -7.81 3.04
N GLU A 67 5.04 -8.10 1.86
CA GLU A 67 6.03 -7.23 1.23
C GLU A 67 5.46 -5.83 0.93
N VAL A 68 4.23 -5.75 0.41
CA VAL A 68 3.55 -4.45 0.21
C VAL A 68 3.36 -3.72 1.54
N LEU A 69 2.89 -4.42 2.58
CA LEU A 69 2.67 -3.82 3.91
C LEU A 69 3.98 -3.28 4.50
N VAL A 70 5.06 -4.06 4.50
CA VAL A 70 6.36 -3.62 5.03
C VAL A 70 6.86 -2.35 4.33
N GLN A 71 6.72 -2.27 2.99
CA GLN A 71 7.11 -1.09 2.23
C GLN A 71 6.17 0.10 2.47
N LEU A 72 4.86 -0.14 2.53
CA LEU A 72 3.86 0.87 2.84
C LEU A 72 4.13 1.50 4.21
N ALA A 73 4.45 0.67 5.21
CA ALA A 73 4.74 1.13 6.56
C ALA A 73 5.85 2.17 6.56
N GLN A 74 6.86 2.09 5.70
CA GLN A 74 7.96 3.07 5.67
C GLN A 74 7.54 4.48 5.24
N VAL A 75 6.53 4.60 4.37
CA VAL A 75 6.19 5.87 3.70
C VAL A 75 4.82 6.42 4.06
N MET A 76 3.91 5.59 4.59
CA MET A 76 2.57 6.02 4.94
C MET A 76 2.57 7.11 6.04
N PRO A 77 1.61 8.04 6.05
CA PRO A 77 1.49 9.03 7.14
C PRO A 77 1.31 8.37 8.52
N ASN A 78 1.76 9.06 9.58
CA ASN A 78 1.42 8.69 10.96
C ASN A 78 -0.03 9.08 11.28
N ASP A 79 -0.95 8.32 10.69
CA ASP A 79 -2.40 8.49 10.83
C ASP A 79 -2.98 7.27 11.57
N PRO A 80 -3.61 7.44 12.74
CA PRO A 80 -4.16 6.34 13.52
C PRO A 80 -5.14 5.45 12.74
N ALA A 81 -5.98 6.02 11.86
CA ALA A 81 -6.95 5.25 11.09
C ALA A 81 -6.26 4.41 10.01
N LEU A 82 -5.18 4.92 9.42
CA LEU A 82 -4.37 4.12 8.49
C LEU A 82 -3.64 2.98 9.21
N ILE A 83 -3.08 3.24 10.39
CA ILE A 83 -2.41 2.22 11.22
C ILE A 83 -3.40 1.13 11.64
N GLU A 84 -4.61 1.50 12.04
CA GLU A 84 -5.67 0.54 12.37
C GLU A 84 -6.04 -0.33 11.15
N ARG A 85 -6.25 0.30 10.00
CA ARG A 85 -6.56 -0.40 8.74
C ARG A 85 -5.43 -1.35 8.32
N TYR A 86 -4.18 -0.91 8.42
CA TYR A 86 -3.00 -1.74 8.19
C TYR A 86 -3.00 -2.97 9.07
N ARG A 87 -3.21 -2.81 10.39
CA ARG A 87 -3.25 -3.93 11.33
C ARG A 87 -4.41 -4.88 11.02
N ALA A 88 -5.53 -4.38 10.53
CA ALA A 88 -6.65 -5.22 10.11
C ALA A 88 -6.27 -6.13 8.92
N VAL A 89 -5.53 -5.60 7.94
CA VAL A 89 -5.01 -6.39 6.81
C VAL A 89 -3.93 -7.37 7.29
N ALA A 90 -2.95 -6.91 8.08
CA ALA A 90 -1.89 -7.79 8.58
C ALA A 90 -2.43 -8.99 9.38
N ARG A 91 -3.58 -8.84 10.07
CA ARG A 91 -4.22 -9.91 10.83
C ARG A 91 -4.85 -11.02 9.99
N THR A 92 -4.99 -10.83 8.68
CA THR A 92 -5.47 -11.90 7.78
C THR A 92 -4.36 -12.81 7.29
N LEU A 93 -3.09 -12.39 7.46
CA LEU A 93 -1.92 -13.14 7.02
C LEU A 93 -1.54 -14.25 8.00
N SER A 94 -0.77 -15.22 7.55
CA SER A 94 -0.04 -16.16 8.41
C SER A 94 0.82 -15.46 9.47
N ASP A 95 1.09 -16.17 10.58
CA ASP A 95 1.74 -15.59 11.76
C ASP A 95 3.12 -14.99 11.46
N PHE A 96 3.90 -15.60 10.56
CA PHE A 96 5.24 -15.12 10.20
C PHE A 96 5.16 -13.78 9.45
N GLU A 97 4.38 -13.74 8.38
CA GLU A 97 4.13 -12.58 7.53
C GLU A 97 3.46 -11.43 8.32
N ARG A 98 2.49 -11.77 9.17
CA ARG A 98 1.86 -10.81 10.08
C ARG A 98 2.89 -10.19 11.03
N ALA A 99 3.76 -11.00 11.63
CA ALA A 99 4.77 -10.51 12.58
C ALA A 99 5.77 -9.58 11.90
N GLU A 100 6.17 -9.89 10.66
CA GLU A 100 7.02 -9.03 9.85
C GLU A 100 6.33 -7.69 9.53
N ALA A 101 5.09 -7.73 9.04
CA ALA A 101 4.30 -6.53 8.74
C ALA A 101 4.04 -5.68 9.99
N GLU A 102 3.66 -6.26 11.13
CA GLU A 102 3.38 -5.49 12.34
C GLU A 102 4.64 -4.84 12.94
N ARG A 103 5.81 -5.49 12.83
CA ARG A 103 7.10 -4.91 13.26
C ARG A 103 7.47 -3.64 12.49
N ALA A 104 7.10 -3.56 11.22
CA ALA A 104 7.35 -2.37 10.40
C ALA A 104 6.63 -1.11 10.94
N LEU A 105 5.57 -1.27 11.74
CA LEU A 105 4.87 -0.16 12.39
C LEU A 105 5.60 0.40 13.62
N ASP A 106 6.65 -0.25 14.12
CA ASP A 106 7.38 0.19 15.33
C ASP A 106 7.95 1.61 15.20
N ARG A 107 8.17 2.09 13.97
CA ARG A 107 8.62 3.47 13.72
C ARG A 107 7.63 4.55 14.18
N PHE A 108 6.36 4.21 14.39
CA PHE A 108 5.34 5.13 14.89
C PHE A 108 5.28 5.18 16.43
N SER A 109 6.03 4.30 17.10
CA SER A 109 6.06 4.17 18.56
C SER A 109 7.22 4.95 19.20
N LEU A 110 7.95 5.76 18.42
CA LEU A 110 9.11 6.56 18.85
C LEU A 110 8.75 8.02 19.10
#